data_AF-A0A1G9ZXQ1-F1
#
_entry.id   AF-A0A1G9ZXQ1-F1
#
_cell.length_a   1.000
_cell.length_b   1.000
_cell.length_c   1.000
_cell.angle_alpha   90.00
_cell.angle_beta   90.00
_cell.angle_gamma   90.00
#
_symmetry.space_group_name_H-M   'P 1'
#
loop_
_entity.id
_entity.type
_entity.pdbx_description
1 polymer ?
#
loop_
_entity_poly.entity_id
_entity_poly.type
_entity_poly.pdbx_seq_one_letter_code
_entity_poly.pdbx_strand_id
1 'polypeptide(L)'
;MQTLYCYVDGSDNETIESVLVDAFRTLINDWAPFGALLVNHIQERAPGMAPDDLSDWFIGLNLPLRHAGRAQVTQLVLFTKAMARATGRDFVVGISSASGLSEDLVFLDANADETDAVRLSTRLETAPHGA
;
A
#
# COMPACT_ATOMS: atom_id res chain seq x y z
N MET A 1 -2.98 6.88 -16.27
CA MET A 1 -2.11 5.75 -15.84
C MET A 1 -2.66 5.23 -14.53
N GLN A 2 -2.80 3.91 -14.39
CA GLN A 2 -3.23 3.30 -13.14
C GLN A 2 -2.02 2.87 -12.31
N THR A 3 -2.16 2.94 -10.99
CA THR A 3 -1.11 2.69 -10.00
C THR A 3 -1.66 1.71 -8.98
N LEU A 4 -0.93 0.64 -8.70
CA LEU A 4 -1.14 -0.17 -7.50
C LEU A 4 -0.55 0.62 -6.31
N TYR A 5 -1.33 0.79 -5.26
CA TYR A 5 -0.82 1.29 -3.98
C TYR A 5 -0.88 0.21 -2.92
N CYS A 6 0.05 0.29 -1.96
CA CYS A 6 -0.01 -0.43 -0.71
C CYS A 6 0.36 0.54 0.40
N TYR A 7 -0.57 0.79 1.33
CA TYR A 7 -0.37 1.70 2.45
C TYR A 7 -0.67 1.01 3.78
N VAL A 8 -0.02 1.50 4.83
CA VAL A 8 -0.37 1.16 6.20
C VAL A 8 -1.79 1.63 6.49
N ASP A 9 -2.58 0.78 7.15
CA ASP A 9 -3.91 1.14 7.62
C ASP A 9 -3.80 1.86 8.99
N GLY A 10 -4.30 3.10 9.03
CA GLY A 10 -4.25 3.98 10.20
C GLY A 10 -3.23 5.13 10.09
N SER A 11 -3.43 6.15 10.92
CA SER A 11 -2.67 7.41 10.89
C SER A 11 -1.75 7.61 12.10
N ASP A 12 -1.81 6.75 13.11
CA ASP A 12 -1.06 6.82 14.36
C ASP A 12 0.27 6.03 14.26
N ASN A 13 1.13 6.45 13.34
CA ASN A 13 2.32 5.70 12.94
C ASN A 13 3.64 6.25 13.49
N GLU A 14 3.64 7.26 14.35
CA GLU A 14 4.83 8.00 14.80
C GLU A 14 5.90 7.09 15.40
N THR A 15 5.48 6.07 16.16
CA THR A 15 6.41 5.17 16.86
C THR A 15 7.02 4.10 15.97
N ILE A 16 6.41 3.84 14.81
CA ILE A 16 6.78 2.75 13.89
C ILE A 16 7.20 3.28 12.50
N GLU A 17 7.10 4.58 12.26
CA GLU A 17 7.40 5.24 10.98
C GLU A 17 8.77 4.82 10.46
N SER A 18 9.82 4.92 11.28
CA SER A 18 11.19 4.60 10.84
C SER A 18 11.32 3.14 10.39
N VAL A 19 10.67 2.22 11.10
CA VAL A 19 10.67 0.79 10.78
C VAL A 19 9.95 0.54 9.45
N LEU A 20 8.80 1.17 9.25
CA LEU A 20 8.03 1.08 8.01
C LEU A 20 8.82 1.65 6.83
N VAL A 21 9.33 2.88 6.98
CA VAL A 21 10.05 3.60 5.93
C VAL A 21 11.31 2.85 5.50
N ASP A 22 12.09 2.30 6.43
CA ASP A 22 13.31 1.57 6.09
C ASP A 22 13.00 0.22 5.41
N ALA A 23 11.93 -0.45 5.83
CA ALA A 23 11.47 -1.67 5.16
C ALA A 23 10.96 -1.39 3.74
N PHE A 24 10.13 -0.36 3.56
CA PHE A 24 9.66 0.05 2.23
C PHE A 24 10.81 0.52 1.35
N ARG A 25 11.80 1.27 1.88
CA ARG A 25 13.02 1.64 1.16
C ARG A 25 13.77 0.43 0.63
N THR A 26 13.88 -0.62 1.43
CA THR A 26 14.52 -1.87 1.00
C THR A 26 13.75 -2.50 -0.16
N LEU A 27 12.42 -2.60 -0.04
CA LEU A 27 11.57 -3.16 -1.09
C LEU A 27 11.62 -2.34 -2.39
N ILE A 28 11.57 -1.00 -2.31
CA ILE A 28 11.61 -0.16 -3.52
C ILE A 28 12.97 -0.18 -4.22
N ASN A 29 14.06 -0.46 -3.51
CA ASN A 29 15.38 -0.63 -4.14
C ASN A 29 15.37 -1.88 -5.04
N ASP A 30 14.78 -2.98 -4.57
CA ASP A 30 14.58 -4.18 -5.39
C ASP A 30 13.62 -3.91 -6.57
N TRP A 31 12.66 -3.00 -6.36
CA TRP A 31 11.65 -2.66 -7.36
C TRP A 31 11.96 -1.41 -8.19
N ALA A 32 13.19 -0.88 -8.11
CA ALA A 32 13.61 0.28 -8.88
C ALA A 32 13.40 0.11 -10.41
N PRO A 33 13.67 -1.06 -11.02
CA PRO A 33 13.40 -1.29 -12.44
C PRO A 33 11.90 -1.19 -12.82
N PHE A 34 11.00 -1.41 -11.86
CA PHE A 34 9.56 -1.33 -12.07
C PHE A 34 8.99 0.07 -11.77
N GLY A 35 9.84 1.02 -11.36
CA GLY A 35 9.42 2.39 -11.03
C GLY A 35 8.54 2.47 -9.79
N ALA A 36 8.77 1.61 -8.80
CA ALA A 36 8.13 1.71 -7.50
C ALA A 36 8.60 2.98 -6.76
N LEU A 37 7.69 3.61 -6.01
CA LEU A 37 7.94 4.84 -5.29
C LEU A 37 7.50 4.68 -3.83
N LEU A 38 8.37 5.05 -2.90
CA LEU A 38 8.02 5.21 -1.50
C LEU A 38 7.09 6.41 -1.34
N VAL A 39 6.05 6.24 -0.53
CA VAL A 39 5.17 7.31 -0.07
C VAL A 39 5.31 7.41 1.44
N ASN A 40 5.57 8.63 1.91
CA ASN A 40 5.47 9.01 3.31
C ASN A 40 4.95 10.45 3.32
N HIS A 41 3.64 10.60 3.41
CA HIS A 41 2.97 11.89 3.30
C HIS A 41 1.84 12.01 4.32
N ILE A 42 1.91 13.05 5.14
CA ILE A 42 0.83 13.46 6.04
C ILE A 42 0.01 14.52 5.30
N GLN A 43 -1.29 14.27 5.17
CA GLN A 43 -2.21 15.20 4.55
C GLN A 43 -2.47 16.40 5.45
N GLU A 44 -2.58 17.60 4.85
CA GLU A 44 -2.97 18.79 5.58
C GLU A 44 -4.33 18.60 6.26
N ARG A 45 -4.46 19.10 7.49
CA ARG A 45 -5.70 19.02 8.25
C ARG A 45 -6.83 19.70 7.49
N ALA A 46 -7.94 18.98 7.31
CA ALA A 46 -9.12 19.56 6.69
C ALA A 46 -9.76 20.63 7.60
N PRO A 47 -10.28 21.74 7.04
CA PRO A 47 -11.06 22.69 7.80
C PRO A 47 -12.25 21.99 8.48
N GLY A 48 -12.33 22.09 9.82
CA GLY A 48 -13.41 21.50 10.60
C GLY A 48 -13.06 20.19 11.33
N MET A 49 -11.85 19.64 11.15
CA MET A 49 -11.36 18.56 12.01
C MET A 49 -11.28 19.02 13.48
N ALA A 50 -11.71 18.17 14.40
CA ALA A 50 -11.57 18.40 15.83
C ALA A 50 -10.08 18.43 16.21
N PRO A 51 -9.68 19.08 17.32
CA PRO A 51 -8.26 19.16 17.70
C PRO A 51 -7.56 17.80 17.86
N ASP A 52 -8.31 16.79 18.30
CA ASP A 52 -7.79 15.44 18.57
C ASP A 52 -7.85 14.50 17.34
N ASP A 53 -8.48 14.93 16.24
CA ASP A 53 -8.48 14.13 15.01
C ASP A 53 -7.06 14.08 14.43
N LEU A 54 -6.64 12.91 13.95
CA LEU A 54 -5.36 12.76 13.24
C LEU A 54 -5.53 13.12 11.77
N SER A 55 -4.52 13.75 11.19
CA SER A 55 -4.41 13.87 9.73
C SER A 55 -4.22 12.48 9.11
N ASP A 56 -4.73 12.29 7.90
CA ASP A 56 -4.43 11.08 7.13
C ASP A 56 -2.92 11.00 6.88
N TRP A 57 -2.35 9.83 7.17
CA TRP A 57 -0.92 9.58 6.97
C TRP A 57 -0.71 8.41 6.03
N PHE A 58 -0.30 8.71 4.81
CA PHE A 58 0.05 7.73 3.80
C PHE A 58 1.51 7.31 3.94
N ILE A 59 1.74 6.14 4.54
CA ILE A 59 3.04 5.45 4.53
C ILE A 59 2.91 4.17 3.70
N GLY A 60 3.73 4.03 2.66
CA GLY A 60 3.83 2.80 1.91
C GLY A 60 4.45 2.97 0.55
N LEU A 61 3.88 2.33 -0.49
CA LEU A 61 4.43 2.38 -1.84
C LEU A 61 3.37 2.54 -2.92
N ASN A 62 3.82 3.09 -4.04
CA ASN A 62 3.12 3.11 -5.32
C ASN A 62 3.93 2.32 -6.36
N LEU A 63 3.25 1.53 -7.18
CA LEU A 63 3.83 0.78 -8.29
C LEU A 63 2.97 1.00 -9.54
N PRO A 64 3.54 1.34 -10.71
CA PRO A 64 2.77 1.41 -11.94
C PRO A 64 2.08 0.07 -12.20
N LEU A 65 0.75 0.08 -12.37
CA LEU A 65 -0.06 -1.14 -12.37
C LEU A 65 0.40 -2.17 -13.42
N ARG A 66 0.87 -1.69 -14.59
CA ARG A 66 1.42 -2.54 -15.66
C ARG A 66 2.60 -3.44 -15.23
N HIS A 67 3.24 -3.11 -14.11
CA HIS A 67 4.38 -3.84 -13.55
C HIS A 67 4.00 -4.67 -12.31
N ALA A 68 2.74 -4.64 -11.89
CA ALA A 68 2.21 -5.44 -10.78
C ALA A 68 1.93 -6.89 -11.23
N GLY A 69 2.97 -7.60 -11.64
CA GLY A 69 2.87 -9.01 -12.02
C GLY A 69 2.74 -9.94 -10.82
N ARG A 70 2.54 -11.23 -11.10
CA ARG A 70 2.43 -12.28 -10.07
C ARG A 70 3.58 -12.26 -9.05
N ALA A 71 4.82 -12.03 -9.51
CA ALA A 71 5.99 -11.96 -8.63
C ALA A 71 5.90 -10.79 -7.64
N GLN A 72 5.52 -9.61 -8.13
CA GLN A 72 5.34 -8.41 -7.30
C GLN A 72 4.20 -8.61 -6.30
N VAL A 73 3.08 -9.20 -6.73
CA VAL A 73 1.94 -9.50 -5.84
C VAL A 73 2.36 -10.45 -4.73
N THR A 74 3.01 -11.57 -5.05
CA THR A 74 3.47 -12.53 -4.04
C THR A 74 4.49 -11.89 -3.08
N GLN A 75 5.45 -11.13 -3.60
CA GLN A 75 6.43 -10.44 -2.77
C GLN A 75 5.78 -9.38 -1.88
N LEU A 76 4.78 -8.65 -2.38
CA LEU A 76 4.03 -7.67 -1.60
C LEU A 76 3.31 -8.31 -0.43
N VAL A 77 2.60 -9.43 -0.65
CA VAL A 77 1.88 -10.13 0.42
C VAL A 77 2.83 -10.67 1.49
N LEU A 78 3.98 -11.23 1.09
CA LEU A 78 4.99 -11.69 2.05
C LEU A 78 5.60 -10.53 2.83
N PHE A 79 5.86 -9.42 2.16
CA PHE A 79 6.37 -8.20 2.78
C PHE A 79 5.37 -7.64 3.81
N THR A 80 4.11 -7.44 3.44
CA THR A 80 3.09 -6.87 4.35
C THR A 80 2.83 -7.79 5.52
N LYS A 81 2.77 -9.12 5.31
CA LYS A 81 2.69 -10.10 6.40
C LYS A 81 3.83 -9.94 7.41
N ALA A 82 5.07 -9.84 6.93
CA ALA A 82 6.24 -9.69 7.80
C ALA A 82 6.19 -8.38 8.58
N MET A 83 5.80 -7.28 7.91
CA MET A 83 5.67 -5.98 8.53
C MET A 83 4.53 -5.93 9.55
N ALA A 84 3.36 -6.48 9.23
CA ALA A 84 2.23 -6.55 10.14
C ALA A 84 2.57 -7.30 11.44
N ARG A 85 3.36 -8.37 11.33
CA ARG A 85 3.88 -9.08 12.52
C ARG A 85 4.86 -8.25 13.34
N ALA A 86 5.67 -7.41 12.69
CA ALA A 86 6.70 -6.62 13.35
C ALA A 86 6.15 -5.34 13.99
N THR A 87 5.16 -4.71 13.37
CA THR A 87 4.65 -3.40 13.76
C THR A 87 3.24 -3.46 14.38
N GLY A 88 2.52 -4.57 14.20
CA GLY A 88 1.12 -4.70 14.61
C GLY A 88 0.14 -3.91 13.73
N ARG A 89 0.56 -3.47 12.53
CA ARG A 89 -0.28 -2.73 11.59
C ARG A 89 -0.70 -3.57 10.41
N ASP A 90 -1.94 -3.37 10.00
CA ASP A 90 -2.47 -3.94 8.77
C ASP A 90 -2.16 -3.02 7.58
N PHE A 91 -2.36 -3.53 6.38
CA PHE A 91 -2.07 -2.85 5.13
C PHE A 91 -3.26 -2.92 4.20
N VAL A 92 -3.55 -1.81 3.52
CA VAL A 92 -4.52 -1.77 2.44
C VAL A 92 -3.79 -1.78 1.10
N VAL A 93 -4.24 -2.63 0.18
CA VAL A 93 -3.73 -2.69 -1.19
C VAL A 93 -4.87 -2.40 -2.15
N GLY A 94 -4.65 -1.46 -3.05
CA GLY A 94 -5.66 -1.02 -3.99
C GLY A 94 -5.07 -0.46 -5.28
N ILE A 95 -5.95 0.06 -6.12
CA ILE A 95 -5.58 0.73 -7.36
C ILE A 95 -6.06 2.17 -7.35
N SER A 96 -5.25 3.06 -7.88
CA SER A 96 -5.62 4.45 -8.14
C SER A 96 -5.46 4.79 -9.61
N SER A 97 -6.29 5.73 -10.07
CA SER A 97 -6.28 6.26 -11.42
C SER A 97 -5.86 7.73 -11.43
N ALA A 98 -5.39 8.21 -12.58
CA ALA A 98 -5.01 9.60 -12.74
C ALA A 98 -6.17 10.61 -12.59
N SER A 99 -7.43 10.15 -12.68
CA SER A 99 -8.62 10.98 -12.43
C SER A 99 -8.94 11.14 -10.95
N GLY A 100 -8.15 10.53 -10.05
CA GLY A 100 -8.35 10.59 -8.60
C GLY A 100 -9.29 9.51 -8.04
N LEU A 101 -9.79 8.59 -8.87
CA LEU A 101 -10.53 7.43 -8.38
C LEU A 101 -9.55 6.40 -7.81
N SER A 102 -9.81 5.94 -6.59
CA SER A 102 -9.13 4.83 -5.93
C SER A 102 -10.12 3.75 -5.50
N GLU A 103 -9.67 2.50 -5.53
CA GLU A 103 -10.43 1.34 -5.07
C GLU A 103 -9.52 0.43 -4.24
N ASP A 104 -9.93 0.18 -3.00
CA ASP A 104 -9.29 -0.81 -2.13
C ASP A 104 -9.70 -2.22 -2.56
N LEU A 105 -8.71 -3.08 -2.79
CA LEU A 105 -8.94 -4.43 -3.31
C LEU A 105 -8.83 -5.50 -2.22
N VAL A 106 -7.80 -5.38 -1.38
CA VAL A 106 -7.53 -6.33 -0.28
C VAL A 106 -6.93 -5.62 0.93
N PHE A 107 -7.17 -6.20 2.11
CA PHE A 107 -6.53 -5.82 3.36
C PHE A 107 -5.65 -6.98 3.80
N LEU A 108 -4.41 -6.70 4.19
CA LEU A 108 -3.38 -7.68 4.51
C LEU A 108 -2.91 -7.46 5.96
N ASP A 109 -2.97 -8.52 6.75
CA ASP A 109 -2.59 -8.52 8.16
C ASP A 109 -1.41 -9.48 8.43
N ALA A 110 -1.12 -9.73 9.71
CA ALA A 110 -0.08 -10.67 10.15
C ALA A 110 -0.34 -12.14 9.75
N ASN A 111 -1.55 -12.46 9.28
CA ASN A 111 -1.98 -13.79 8.86
C ASN A 111 -2.00 -13.95 7.33
N ALA A 112 -1.81 -12.87 6.58
CA ALA A 112 -1.87 -12.87 5.12
C ALA A 112 -1.08 -14.02 4.48
N ASP A 113 -1.65 -14.65 3.45
CA ASP A 113 -1.10 -15.86 2.84
C ASP A 113 -1.27 -15.92 1.31
N GLU A 114 -1.01 -17.09 0.72
CA GLU A 114 -1.12 -17.27 -0.73
C GLU A 114 -2.53 -17.00 -1.27
N THR A 115 -3.56 -17.23 -0.47
CA THR A 115 -4.95 -16.96 -0.88
C THR A 115 -5.18 -15.46 -1.07
N ASP A 116 -4.52 -14.60 -0.29
CA ASP A 116 -4.56 -13.15 -0.47
C ASP A 116 -3.84 -12.73 -1.74
N ALA A 117 -2.72 -13.36 -2.07
CA ALA A 117 -2.02 -13.11 -3.33
C ALA A 117 -2.87 -13.51 -4.56
N VAL A 118 -3.59 -14.63 -4.48
CA VAL A 118 -4.53 -15.07 -5.52
C VAL A 118 -5.71 -14.10 -5.63
N ARG A 119 -6.26 -13.66 -4.49
CA ARG A 119 -7.37 -12.71 -4.44
C ARG A 119 -6.97 -11.37 -5.05
N LEU A 120 -5.81 -10.84 -4.69
CA LEU A 120 -5.28 -9.61 -5.25
C LEU A 120 -5.06 -9.74 -6.76
N SER A 121 -4.42 -10.81 -7.21
CA SER A 121 -4.19 -11.04 -8.65
C SER A 121 -5.50 -11.08 -9.44
N THR A 122 -6.49 -11.84 -8.96
CA THR A 122 -7.83 -11.91 -9.58
C THR A 122 -8.47 -10.52 -9.66
N ARG A 123 -8.39 -9.74 -8.57
CA ARG A 123 -8.96 -8.38 -8.53
C ARG A 123 -8.28 -7.46 -9.54
N LEU A 124 -6.96 -7.51 -9.66
CA LEU A 124 -6.20 -6.71 -10.63
C LEU A 124 -6.52 -7.06 -12.09
N GLU A 125 -6.84 -8.33 -12.38
CA GLU A 125 -7.29 -8.78 -13.70
C GLU A 125 -8.72 -8.31 -14.03
N THR A 126 -9.60 -8.26 -13.03
CA THR A 126 -11.00 -7.82 -13.20
C THR A 126 -11.19 -6.31 -13.10
N ALA A 127 -10.19 -5.59 -12.60
CA ALA A 127 -10.24 -4.15 -12.47
C ALA A 127 -10.41 -3.51 -13.86
N PRO A 128 -11.43 -2.65 -14.07
CA PRO A 128 -11.69 -2.08 -15.38
C PRO A 128 -10.47 -1.30 -15.85
N HIS A 129 -9.87 -1.75 -16.95
CA HIS A 129 -8.84 -1.03 -17.70
C HIS A 129 -9.45 0.18 -18.40
N GLY A 130 -9.94 1.17 -17.65
CA GLY A 130 -10.45 2.44 -18.18
C GLY A 130 -11.64 2.31 -19.12
N ALA A 131 -12.82 2.70 -18.63
CA ALA A 131 -13.80 3.32 -19.52
C ALA A 131 -13.35 4.77 -19.82
#